data_AF-A0A3S0D3N9-F1
#
_entry.id   AF-A0A3S0D3N9-F1
#
_cell.length_a   1.000
_cell.length_b   1.000
_cell.length_c   1.000
_cell.angle_alpha   90.00
_cell.angle_beta   90.00
_cell.angle_gamma   90.00
#
_symmetry.space_group_name_H-M   'P 1'
#
loop_
_entity.id
_entity.type
_entity.pdbx_description
1 polymer ?
#
loop_
_entity_poly.entity_id
_entity_poly.type
_entity_poly.pdbx_seq_one_letter_code
_entity_poly.pdbx_strand_id
1 'polypeptide(L)'
;MKKTIFYFMTLLLLPKMHATVIWQGTNVVDVINENILITSNCKLTNNITEIHATECDVTVEITKDALIEAQQNAQYIYVEAVWPYSVTFKVHHDLEFRGVENQPTEDLQIYVYGNGAIRWEIDEDSKLKFNSTSSSGGVKLWISYDNNFPIHIFKVSRQHQITFGKRCSIGYSIEGNCGTTALETFIEADDANTDMPYIIMDETSQFAVKLIAVG
;
A
#
# COMPACT_ATOMS: atom_id res chain seq x y z
N MET A 1 2.42 -41.71 37.74
CA MET A 1 3.26 -40.64 37.16
C MET A 1 2.83 -40.36 35.72
N LYS A 2 1.89 -39.43 35.47
CA LYS A 2 1.38 -39.08 34.11
C LYS A 2 0.91 -37.61 33.99
N LYS A 3 1.34 -36.71 34.89
CA LYS A 3 0.85 -35.30 34.93
C LYS A 3 1.90 -34.23 34.56
N THR A 4 3.14 -34.63 34.27
CA THR A 4 4.24 -33.66 34.06
C THR A 4 4.45 -33.26 32.58
N ILE A 5 3.85 -34.00 31.64
CA ILE A 5 4.04 -33.75 30.19
C ILE A 5 3.15 -32.60 29.67
N PHE A 6 2.05 -32.27 30.34
CA PHE A 6 1.11 -31.26 29.84
C PHE A 6 1.59 -29.82 30.00
N TYR A 7 2.48 -29.54 30.96
CA TYR A 7 2.99 -28.18 31.20
C TYR A 7 4.03 -27.71 30.17
N PHE A 8 4.74 -28.64 29.52
CA PHE A 8 5.74 -28.28 28.50
C PHE A 8 5.11 -27.89 27.16
N MET A 9 3.88 -28.33 26.87
CA MET A 9 3.21 -28.00 25.61
C MET A 9 2.56 -26.61 25.63
N THR A 10 2.15 -26.12 26.80
CA THR A 10 1.61 -24.75 26.98
C THR A 10 2.69 -23.67 27.00
N LEU A 11 3.97 -24.00 27.23
CA LEU A 11 5.08 -23.03 27.24
C LEU A 11 5.61 -22.67 25.84
N LEU A 12 5.17 -23.37 24.79
CA LEU A 12 5.57 -23.12 23.40
C LEU A 12 4.62 -22.20 22.63
N LEU A 13 3.57 -21.70 23.29
CA LEU A 13 2.66 -20.67 22.76
C LEU A 13 3.06 -19.29 23.28
N LEU A 14 4.35 -18.95 23.25
CA LEU A 14 4.72 -17.55 23.33
C LEU A 14 4.16 -16.89 22.06
N PRO A 15 3.21 -15.94 22.17
CA PRO A 15 2.82 -15.17 21.00
C PRO A 15 4.10 -14.53 20.48
N LYS A 16 4.43 -14.76 19.20
CA LYS A 16 5.48 -13.98 18.54
C LYS A 16 5.05 -12.52 18.68
N MET A 17 5.64 -11.80 19.63
CA MET A 17 5.51 -10.35 19.69
C MET A 17 6.33 -9.85 18.52
N HIS A 18 5.66 -9.63 17.39
CA HIS A 18 6.26 -8.97 16.25
C HIS A 18 6.64 -7.56 16.71
N ALA A 19 7.88 -7.17 16.45
CA ALA A 19 8.29 -5.80 16.67
C ALA A 19 7.35 -4.88 15.87
N THR A 20 7.06 -3.73 16.44
CA THR A 20 6.30 -2.69 15.75
C THR A 20 7.22 -1.51 15.57
N VAL A 21 7.46 -1.13 14.33
CA VAL A 21 8.30 0.01 13.98
C VAL A 21 7.40 1.23 13.77
N ILE A 22 7.81 2.38 14.29
CA ILE A 22 7.05 3.62 14.15
C ILE A 22 7.59 4.38 12.95
N TRP A 23 6.73 4.61 11.95
CA TRP A 23 7.00 5.47 10.82
C TRP A 23 6.48 6.87 11.10
N GLN A 24 7.40 7.84 11.23
CA GLN A 24 7.07 9.24 11.47
C GLN A 24 8.21 10.16 11.01
N GLY A 25 7.87 11.36 10.56
CA GLY A 25 8.85 12.37 10.15
C GLY A 25 9.73 11.87 9.00
N THR A 26 11.04 11.91 9.18
CA THR A 26 12.02 11.50 8.17
C THR A 26 12.67 10.14 8.46
N ASN A 27 12.16 9.42 9.47
CA ASN A 27 12.73 8.14 9.87
C ASN A 27 12.45 7.11 8.78
N VAL A 28 13.53 6.56 8.25
CA VAL A 28 13.52 5.46 7.28
C VAL A 28 12.99 4.21 7.97
N VAL A 29 12.11 3.49 7.28
CA VAL A 29 11.61 2.21 7.76
C VAL A 29 11.64 1.20 6.61
N ASP A 30 12.83 0.66 6.36
CA ASP A 30 12.92 -0.59 5.61
C ASP A 30 12.56 -1.69 6.61
N VAL A 31 11.40 -2.31 6.39
CA VAL A 31 10.78 -3.25 7.32
C VAL A 31 10.63 -4.61 6.67
N ILE A 32 11.15 -5.61 7.35
CA ILE A 32 11.02 -7.01 6.95
C ILE A 32 10.37 -7.77 8.11
N ASN A 33 9.16 -8.28 7.89
CA ASN A 33 8.43 -9.12 8.84
C ASN A 33 8.09 -8.44 10.19
N GLU A 34 7.94 -7.12 10.20
CA GLU A 34 7.54 -6.34 11.37
C GLU A 34 6.30 -5.49 11.06
N ASN A 35 5.48 -5.23 12.07
CA ASN A 35 4.34 -4.33 11.91
C ASN A 35 4.82 -2.88 11.86
N ILE A 36 4.06 -2.01 11.22
CA ILE A 36 4.37 -0.59 11.08
C ILE A 36 3.24 0.22 11.68
N LEU A 37 3.59 1.22 12.49
CA LEU A 37 2.66 2.21 13.01
C LEU A 37 2.96 3.58 12.41
N ILE A 38 2.05 4.09 11.58
CA ILE A 38 2.11 5.47 11.08
C ILE A 38 1.35 6.35 12.07
N THR A 39 2.06 7.30 12.67
CA THR A 39 1.55 8.15 13.76
C THR A 39 1.54 9.63 13.42
N SER A 40 2.14 10.03 12.30
CA SER A 40 2.16 11.41 11.78
C SER A 40 2.65 11.43 10.33
N ASN A 41 2.74 12.62 9.73
CA ASN A 41 3.29 12.80 8.40
C ASN A 41 4.72 12.25 8.29
N CYS A 42 5.00 11.64 7.15
CA CYS A 42 6.25 11.00 6.79
C CYS A 42 6.80 11.59 5.50
N LYS A 43 8.11 11.81 5.45
CA LYS A 43 8.86 12.20 4.24
C LYS A 43 9.82 11.08 3.90
N LEU A 44 9.75 10.60 2.66
CA LEU A 44 10.71 9.61 2.17
C LEU A 44 12.10 10.24 2.13
N THR A 45 13.06 9.62 2.78
CA THR A 45 14.46 10.08 2.79
C THR A 45 15.40 9.14 2.05
N ASN A 46 14.99 7.88 1.87
CA ASN A 46 15.69 6.92 1.04
C ASN A 46 15.13 6.89 -0.37
N ASN A 47 15.98 6.54 -1.34
CA ASN A 47 15.53 6.29 -2.70
C ASN A 47 14.39 5.27 -2.72
N ILE A 48 14.52 4.19 -1.94
CA ILE A 48 13.55 3.10 -1.83
C ILE A 48 13.19 2.92 -0.35
N THR A 49 11.89 2.79 -0.05
CA THR A 49 11.36 2.33 1.24
C THR A 49 10.73 0.96 1.07
N GLU A 50 11.17 -0.01 1.84
CA GLU A 50 10.81 -1.43 1.68
C GLU A 50 9.88 -1.95 2.78
N ILE A 51 8.80 -2.64 2.42
CA ILE A 51 7.85 -3.29 3.34
C ILE A 51 7.63 -4.74 2.89
N HIS A 52 8.15 -5.70 3.65
CA HIS A 52 8.17 -7.12 3.26
C HIS A 52 7.43 -8.01 4.25
N ALA A 53 6.51 -8.84 3.75
CA ALA A 53 5.86 -9.94 4.46
C ALA A 53 6.28 -11.29 3.84
N THR A 54 7.44 -11.82 4.27
CA THR A 54 8.04 -13.05 3.73
C THR A 54 7.95 -14.24 4.69
N GLU A 55 7.84 -13.98 5.99
CA GLU A 55 7.79 -15.01 7.05
C GLU A 55 6.61 -14.84 8.01
N CYS A 56 5.91 -13.72 7.93
CA CYS A 56 4.68 -13.47 8.68
C CYS A 56 3.83 -12.40 8.00
N ASP A 57 2.59 -12.27 8.45
CA ASP A 57 1.77 -11.12 8.09
C ASP A 57 2.36 -9.84 8.67
N VAL A 58 2.29 -8.77 7.89
CA VAL A 58 2.67 -7.41 8.27
C VAL A 58 1.42 -6.53 8.24
N THR A 59 1.17 -5.84 9.34
CA THR A 59 0.14 -4.80 9.42
C THR A 59 0.79 -3.43 9.40
N VAL A 60 0.34 -2.57 8.49
CA VAL A 60 0.64 -1.14 8.49
C VAL A 60 -0.58 -0.41 9.03
N GLU A 61 -0.49 0.09 10.25
CA GLU A 61 -1.62 0.71 10.96
C GLU A 61 -1.48 2.24 10.99
N ILE A 62 -2.52 2.94 10.52
CA ILE A 62 -2.57 4.40 10.46
C ILE A 62 -3.41 4.86 11.66
N THR A 63 -2.74 5.38 12.68
CA THR A 63 -3.38 5.74 13.96
C THR A 63 -3.74 7.22 14.09
N LYS A 64 -3.35 8.04 13.11
CA LYS A 64 -3.70 9.44 12.96
C LYS A 64 -3.68 9.81 11.49
N ASP A 65 -4.35 10.90 11.14
CA ASP A 65 -4.27 11.47 9.79
C ASP A 65 -2.79 11.67 9.42
N ALA A 66 -2.40 11.15 8.26
CA ALA A 66 -1.01 11.10 7.85
C ALA A 66 -0.84 11.35 6.34
N LEU A 67 0.23 12.08 6.02
CA LEU A 67 0.73 12.27 4.66
C LEU A 67 2.07 11.54 4.52
N ILE A 68 2.21 10.66 3.53
CA ILE A 68 3.48 10.09 3.08
C ILE A 68 3.90 10.82 1.80
N GLU A 69 4.89 11.69 1.93
CA GLU A 69 5.38 12.60 0.88
C GLU A 69 6.72 12.11 0.33
N ALA A 70 6.82 11.93 -0.98
CA ALA A 70 8.09 11.70 -1.66
C ALA A 70 9.00 12.93 -1.55
N GLN A 71 10.32 12.72 -1.58
CA GLN A 71 11.28 13.81 -1.75
C GLN A 71 12.05 13.62 -3.05
N GLN A 72 12.72 14.67 -3.52
CA GLN A 72 13.58 14.55 -4.69
C GLN A 72 14.65 13.47 -4.45
N ASN A 73 14.75 12.50 -5.36
CA ASN A 73 15.59 11.29 -5.24
C ASN A 73 15.13 10.26 -4.17
N ALA A 74 13.92 10.39 -3.65
CA ALA A 74 13.28 9.49 -2.67
C ALA A 74 11.81 9.29 -3.02
N GLN A 75 11.55 8.42 -4.00
CA GLN A 75 10.30 8.35 -4.75
C GLN A 75 9.73 6.94 -4.86
N TYR A 76 10.30 5.94 -4.19
CA TYR A 76 9.90 4.55 -4.37
C TYR A 76 9.48 3.92 -3.04
N ILE A 77 8.29 3.30 -3.03
CA ILE A 77 7.81 2.43 -1.95
C ILE A 77 7.59 1.04 -2.54
N TYR A 78 8.22 0.05 -1.95
CA TYR A 78 8.18 -1.35 -2.37
C TYR A 78 7.44 -2.16 -1.31
N VAL A 79 6.40 -2.86 -1.73
CA VAL A 79 5.58 -3.69 -0.85
C VAL A 79 5.56 -5.11 -1.38
N GLU A 80 6.18 -6.03 -0.65
CA GLU A 80 6.23 -7.46 -0.98
C GLU A 80 5.38 -8.29 -0.04
N ALA A 81 4.61 -9.23 -0.59
CA ALA A 81 4.06 -10.33 0.19
C ALA A 81 4.35 -11.67 -0.49
N VAL A 82 4.78 -12.66 0.29
CA VAL A 82 5.02 -14.03 -0.16
C VAL A 82 3.99 -14.97 0.47
N TRP A 83 3.35 -15.81 -0.35
CA TRP A 83 2.37 -16.79 0.11
C TRP A 83 2.95 -17.67 1.24
N PRO A 84 2.23 -17.87 2.37
CA PRO A 84 0.83 -17.55 2.61
C PRO A 84 0.57 -16.19 3.27
N TYR A 85 1.59 -15.33 3.38
CA TYR A 85 1.53 -14.09 4.15
C TYR A 85 0.99 -12.91 3.37
N SER A 86 0.79 -11.83 4.10
CA SER A 86 0.17 -10.61 3.58
C SER A 86 0.71 -9.33 4.20
N VAL A 87 0.65 -8.24 3.43
CA VAL A 87 0.75 -6.88 3.95
C VAL A 87 -0.66 -6.29 3.98
N THR A 88 -1.09 -5.80 5.14
CA THR A 88 -2.41 -5.17 5.31
C THR A 88 -2.24 -3.74 5.81
N PHE A 89 -2.62 -2.77 4.98
CA PHE A 89 -2.77 -1.37 5.37
C PHE A 89 -4.13 -1.16 6.02
N LYS A 90 -4.15 -0.89 7.32
CA LYS A 90 -5.35 -0.55 8.09
C LYS A 90 -5.47 0.95 8.25
N VAL A 91 -6.37 1.54 7.47
CA VAL A 91 -6.57 2.98 7.35
C VAL A 91 -7.70 3.39 8.31
N HIS A 92 -7.38 3.47 9.61
CA HIS A 92 -8.30 3.92 10.66
C HIS A 92 -8.46 5.45 10.69
N HIS A 93 -7.55 6.16 10.02
CA HIS A 93 -7.55 7.62 9.85
C HIS A 93 -7.16 7.97 8.41
N ASP A 94 -7.35 9.22 8.00
CA ASP A 94 -7.06 9.63 6.62
C ASP A 94 -5.58 9.43 6.28
N LEU A 95 -5.30 8.69 5.21
CA LEU A 95 -3.95 8.49 4.67
C LEU A 95 -3.86 9.13 3.29
N GLU A 96 -2.84 9.97 3.09
CA GLU A 96 -2.48 10.49 1.77
C GLU A 96 -1.08 10.03 1.36
N PHE A 97 -0.95 9.55 0.13
CA PHE A 97 0.33 9.43 -0.56
C PHE A 97 0.49 10.61 -1.51
N ARG A 98 1.68 11.21 -1.59
CA ARG A 98 1.93 12.36 -2.46
C ARG A 98 3.30 12.29 -3.13
N GLY A 99 3.37 12.67 -4.40
CA GLY A 99 4.62 12.91 -5.11
C GLY A 99 5.39 14.10 -4.56
N VAL A 100 6.46 14.50 -5.24
CA VAL A 100 7.34 15.55 -4.73
C VAL A 100 6.64 16.92 -4.82
N GLU A 101 6.58 17.61 -3.67
CA GLU A 101 5.92 18.91 -3.55
C GLU A 101 6.57 19.97 -4.45
N ASN A 102 5.75 20.78 -5.13
CA ASN A 102 6.19 21.76 -6.13
C ASN A 102 7.00 21.20 -7.31
N GLN A 103 7.00 19.88 -7.52
CA GLN A 103 7.66 19.22 -8.66
C GLN A 103 6.66 18.34 -9.40
N PRO A 104 5.84 18.91 -10.29
CA PRO A 104 4.70 18.20 -10.86
C PRO A 104 5.04 17.03 -11.80
N THR A 105 6.32 16.85 -12.12
CA THR A 105 6.84 15.74 -12.95
C THR A 105 7.54 14.66 -12.12
N GLU A 106 7.63 14.84 -10.80
CA GLU A 106 8.34 13.95 -9.89
C GLU A 106 7.35 13.16 -9.04
N ASP A 107 6.91 12.03 -9.56
CA ASP A 107 5.88 11.18 -8.95
C ASP A 107 6.43 10.34 -7.79
N LEU A 108 5.56 9.99 -6.85
CA LEU A 108 5.77 8.86 -5.94
C LEU A 108 5.36 7.57 -6.66
N GLN A 109 6.21 6.54 -6.64
CA GLN A 109 5.93 5.24 -7.22
C GLN A 109 5.80 4.20 -6.12
N ILE A 110 4.65 3.54 -6.07
CA ILE A 110 4.35 2.46 -5.12
C ILE A 110 4.26 1.17 -5.93
N TYR A 111 5.19 0.26 -5.71
CA TYR A 111 5.20 -1.05 -6.34
C TYR A 111 4.74 -2.10 -5.35
N VAL A 112 3.74 -2.87 -5.75
CA VAL A 112 3.26 -4.02 -4.99
C VAL A 112 3.59 -5.28 -5.76
N TYR A 113 4.28 -6.23 -5.13
CA TYR A 113 4.78 -7.45 -5.78
C TYR A 113 4.71 -8.67 -4.86
N GLY A 114 5.00 -9.83 -5.45
CA GLY A 114 4.99 -11.12 -4.78
C GLY A 114 3.73 -11.93 -5.08
N ASN A 115 3.64 -13.14 -4.51
CA ASN A 115 2.52 -14.06 -4.70
C ASN A 115 1.60 -14.16 -3.47
N GLY A 116 1.86 -13.37 -2.44
CA GLY A 116 1.00 -13.20 -1.27
C GLY A 116 -0.11 -12.17 -1.52
N ALA A 117 -0.75 -11.73 -0.44
CA ALA A 117 -1.84 -10.76 -0.50
C ALA A 117 -1.42 -9.37 0.00
N ILE A 118 -1.78 -8.34 -0.75
CA ILE A 118 -1.66 -6.94 -0.36
C ILE A 118 -3.07 -6.38 -0.19
N ARG A 119 -3.39 -5.91 1.01
CA ARG A 119 -4.74 -5.48 1.39
C ARG A 119 -4.73 -4.03 1.84
N TRP A 120 -5.72 -3.27 1.38
CA TRP A 120 -6.06 -1.95 1.90
C TRP A 120 -7.42 -2.06 2.56
N GLU A 121 -7.47 -1.91 3.87
CA GLU A 121 -8.71 -1.93 4.65
C GLU A 121 -8.99 -0.52 5.17
N ILE A 122 -10.04 0.11 4.64
CA ILE A 122 -10.41 1.48 4.97
C ILE A 122 -11.65 1.46 5.87
N ASP A 123 -11.48 2.00 7.08
CA ASP A 123 -12.56 2.12 8.06
C ASP A 123 -13.63 3.09 7.61
N GLU A 124 -14.82 3.01 8.20
CA GLU A 124 -16.05 3.64 7.73
C GLU A 124 -15.97 5.16 7.46
N ASP A 125 -15.21 5.90 8.26
CA ASP A 125 -15.08 7.37 8.16
C ASP A 125 -13.76 7.84 7.56
N SER A 126 -12.89 6.91 7.16
CA SER A 126 -11.52 7.21 6.72
C SER A 126 -11.39 7.22 5.20
N LYS A 127 -10.33 7.86 4.71
CA LYS A 127 -10.01 7.95 3.29
C LYS A 127 -8.55 7.59 3.00
N LEU A 128 -8.34 6.91 1.89
CA LEU A 128 -7.05 6.69 1.25
C LEU A 128 -6.96 7.56 0.00
N LYS A 129 -6.04 8.53 0.00
CA LYS A 129 -5.89 9.51 -1.07
C LYS A 129 -4.54 9.32 -1.76
N PHE A 130 -4.57 9.23 -3.08
CA PHE A 130 -3.40 9.29 -3.93
C PHE A 130 -3.35 10.69 -4.54
N ASN A 131 -2.51 11.55 -3.97
CA ASN A 131 -2.35 12.97 -4.24
C ASN A 131 -3.62 13.82 -4.08
N SER A 132 -3.63 14.78 -3.15
CA SER A 132 -4.72 15.74 -3.01
C SER A 132 -4.40 17.13 -3.60
N THR A 133 -3.23 17.35 -4.18
CA THR A 133 -2.79 18.66 -4.67
C THR A 133 -2.40 18.64 -6.14
N SER A 134 -2.57 19.78 -6.81
CA SER A 134 -2.13 19.99 -8.19
C SER A 134 -0.68 20.48 -8.30
N SER A 135 -0.07 20.88 -7.17
CA SER A 135 1.31 21.42 -7.11
C SER A 135 2.39 20.35 -7.04
N SER A 136 2.07 19.14 -6.59
CA SER A 136 3.04 18.04 -6.48
C SER A 136 3.04 17.15 -7.72
N GLY A 137 4.06 16.29 -7.83
CA GLY A 137 3.98 15.11 -8.69
C GLY A 137 2.84 14.18 -8.26
N GLY A 138 2.47 13.28 -9.15
CA GLY A 138 1.41 12.30 -8.93
C GLY A 138 1.84 11.14 -8.03
N VAL A 139 0.95 10.16 -7.90
CA VAL A 139 1.27 8.85 -7.33
C VAL A 139 0.94 7.76 -8.34
N LYS A 140 1.91 6.88 -8.59
CA LYS A 140 1.77 5.73 -9.48
C LYS A 140 1.74 4.46 -8.65
N LEU A 141 0.59 3.79 -8.60
CA LEU A 141 0.43 2.49 -7.94
C LEU A 141 0.54 1.36 -8.97
N TRP A 142 1.65 0.64 -8.93
CA TRP A 142 1.97 -0.45 -9.85
C TRP A 142 1.83 -1.81 -9.19
N ILE A 143 0.97 -2.64 -9.76
CA ILE A 143 0.84 -4.04 -9.40
C ILE A 143 1.82 -4.83 -10.29
N SER A 144 3.01 -5.09 -9.75
CA SER A 144 4.09 -5.83 -10.44
C SER A 144 3.86 -7.34 -10.33
N TYR A 145 4.02 -8.04 -11.45
CA TYR A 145 4.03 -9.50 -11.49
C TYR A 145 5.06 -10.05 -12.48
N ASP A 146 5.64 -11.19 -12.14
CA ASP A 146 6.48 -12.00 -13.03
C ASP A 146 5.68 -13.22 -13.49
N ASN A 147 5.56 -14.24 -12.63
CA ASN A 147 4.88 -15.51 -12.96
C ASN A 147 3.51 -15.71 -12.28
N ASN A 148 3.20 -14.93 -11.24
CA ASN A 148 1.94 -15.00 -10.51
C ASN A 148 1.43 -13.58 -10.22
N PHE A 149 0.13 -13.35 -10.41
CA PHE A 149 -0.48 -12.08 -10.03
C PHE A 149 -0.57 -11.98 -8.50
N PRO A 150 -0.08 -10.89 -7.88
CA PRO A 150 -0.32 -10.65 -6.46
C PRO A 150 -1.82 -10.52 -6.21
N ILE A 151 -2.28 -11.01 -5.06
CA ILE A 151 -3.67 -10.81 -4.64
C ILE A 151 -3.77 -9.40 -4.08
N HIS A 152 -4.38 -8.48 -4.83
CA HIS A 152 -4.58 -7.11 -4.39
C HIS A 152 -6.05 -6.87 -4.00
N ILE A 153 -6.29 -6.44 -2.76
CA ILE A 153 -7.64 -6.31 -2.19
C ILE A 153 -7.84 -4.88 -1.68
N PHE A 154 -8.91 -4.22 -2.12
CA PHE A 154 -9.40 -2.98 -1.52
C PHE A 154 -10.72 -3.27 -0.80
N LYS A 155 -10.72 -3.11 0.52
CA LYS A 155 -11.90 -3.24 1.36
C LYS A 155 -12.35 -1.85 1.80
N VAL A 156 -13.45 -1.40 1.22
CA VAL A 156 -14.10 -0.11 1.50
C VAL A 156 -15.48 -0.34 2.08
N SER A 157 -15.92 0.56 2.96
CA SER A 157 -17.25 0.54 3.58
C SER A 157 -18.22 1.51 2.91
N ARG A 158 -17.70 2.54 2.24
CA ARG A 158 -18.49 3.61 1.59
C ARG A 158 -17.90 3.98 0.22
N GLN A 159 -18.71 4.63 -0.60
CA GLN A 159 -18.24 5.23 -1.85
C GLN A 159 -17.22 6.34 -1.57
N HIS A 160 -16.28 6.53 -2.50
CA HIS A 160 -15.30 7.62 -2.51
C HIS A 160 -14.28 7.61 -1.34
N GLN A 161 -14.06 6.45 -0.71
CA GLN A 161 -13.02 6.29 0.32
C GLN A 161 -11.61 6.16 -0.27
N ILE A 162 -11.50 5.79 -1.55
CA ILE A 162 -10.24 5.76 -2.27
C ILE A 162 -10.34 6.76 -3.41
N THR A 163 -9.42 7.73 -3.45
CA THR A 163 -9.43 8.78 -4.47
C THR A 163 -8.05 8.92 -5.11
N PHE A 164 -8.02 9.07 -6.42
CA PHE A 164 -6.82 9.39 -7.19
C PHE A 164 -6.96 10.80 -7.74
N GLY A 165 -6.08 11.69 -7.31
CA GLY A 165 -5.99 13.05 -7.81
C GLY A 165 -5.15 13.16 -9.08
N LYS A 166 -4.86 14.40 -9.47
CA LYS A 166 -4.15 14.75 -10.69
C LYS A 166 -2.80 14.03 -10.81
N ARG A 167 -2.48 13.57 -12.03
CA ARG A 167 -1.24 12.83 -12.41
C ARG A 167 -1.09 11.48 -11.71
N CYS A 168 -2.12 10.99 -11.03
CA CYS A 168 -2.06 9.68 -10.41
C CYS A 168 -2.48 8.60 -11.40
N SER A 169 -1.85 7.44 -11.28
CA SER A 169 -2.22 6.27 -12.05
C SER A 169 -2.22 5.01 -11.18
N ILE A 170 -3.06 4.07 -11.58
CA ILE A 170 -3.03 2.68 -11.10
C ILE A 170 -2.93 1.76 -12.32
N GLY A 171 -2.10 0.75 -12.25
CA GLY A 171 -1.92 -0.17 -13.35
C GLY A 171 -1.08 -1.39 -13.00
N TYR A 172 -0.78 -2.16 -14.03
CA TYR A 172 0.04 -3.36 -13.95
C TYR A 172 1.40 -3.17 -14.60
N SER A 173 2.43 -3.75 -14.02
CA SER A 173 3.77 -3.83 -14.57
C SER A 173 4.22 -5.28 -14.68
N ILE A 174 4.82 -5.66 -15.81
CA ILE A 174 5.46 -6.96 -15.97
C ILE A 174 6.96 -6.77 -15.78
N GLU A 175 7.50 -7.47 -14.78
CA GLU A 175 8.94 -7.52 -14.58
C GLU A 175 9.52 -8.66 -15.43
N GLY A 176 10.08 -8.31 -16.59
CA GLY A 176 10.78 -9.26 -17.45
C GLY A 176 12.30 -9.29 -17.20
N ASN A 177 12.95 -10.41 -17.54
CA ASN A 177 14.40 -10.66 -17.41
C ASN A 177 15.33 -9.68 -18.18
N CYS A 178 14.80 -8.70 -18.92
CA CYS A 178 15.55 -7.70 -19.69
C CYS A 178 14.99 -6.28 -19.51
N GLY A 179 14.60 -5.92 -18.29
CA GLY A 179 14.01 -4.62 -17.98
C GLY A 179 12.50 -4.68 -17.96
N THR A 180 11.90 -3.87 -17.08
CA THR A 180 10.46 -3.66 -16.93
C THR A 180 9.85 -3.37 -18.30
N THR A 181 9.21 -4.37 -18.89
CA THR A 181 8.44 -4.18 -20.12
C THR A 181 7.01 -4.01 -19.65
N ALA A 182 6.66 -2.78 -19.29
CA ALA A 182 5.33 -2.46 -18.78
C ALA A 182 4.30 -2.86 -19.85
N LEU A 183 3.44 -3.84 -19.53
CA LEU A 183 2.22 -4.07 -20.28
C LEU A 183 1.21 -3.06 -19.71
N GLU A 184 1.34 -1.82 -20.21
CA GLU A 184 0.71 -0.61 -19.69
C GLU A 184 -0.80 -0.64 -19.89
N THR A 185 -1.53 -1.36 -19.03
CA THR A 185 -2.94 -1.02 -18.77
C THR A 185 -2.95 -0.12 -17.54
N PHE A 186 -3.06 1.18 -17.77
CA PHE A 186 -3.18 2.17 -16.70
C PHE A 186 -4.48 2.95 -16.81
N ILE A 187 -4.98 3.39 -15.66
CA ILE A 187 -6.03 4.39 -15.54
C ILE A 187 -5.34 5.63 -15.00
N GLU A 188 -5.36 6.72 -15.77
CA GLU A 188 -4.77 8.01 -15.40
C GLU A 188 -5.88 9.02 -15.11
N ALA A 189 -5.70 9.81 -14.04
CA ALA A 189 -6.55 10.95 -13.75
C ALA A 189 -6.23 12.11 -14.72
N ASP A 190 -7.10 12.34 -15.69
CA ASP A 190 -6.97 13.44 -16.65
C ASP A 190 -7.35 14.81 -16.02
N ASP A 191 -6.82 15.88 -16.62
CA ASP A 191 -6.75 17.26 -16.10
C ASP A 191 -8.10 17.99 -15.97
N ALA A 192 -9.21 17.32 -16.29
CA ALA A 192 -10.51 17.94 -16.47
C ALA A 192 -11.53 17.48 -15.42
N ASN A 193 -11.40 17.96 -14.18
CA ASN A 193 -12.48 18.12 -13.18
C ASN A 193 -13.57 17.01 -13.17
N THR A 194 -13.17 15.76 -13.35
CA THR A 194 -14.05 14.61 -13.44
C THR A 194 -13.59 13.66 -12.36
N ASP A 195 -14.52 13.34 -11.46
CA ASP A 195 -14.36 12.25 -10.51
C ASP A 195 -13.87 11.02 -11.29
N MET A 196 -12.60 10.67 -11.09
CA MET A 196 -12.03 9.43 -11.59
C MET A 196 -12.91 8.26 -11.13
N PRO A 197 -13.01 7.18 -11.93
CA PRO A 197 -13.88 6.06 -11.61
C PRO A 197 -13.58 5.51 -10.20
N TYR A 198 -14.63 5.42 -9.39
CA TYR A 198 -14.57 4.83 -8.07
C TYR A 198 -14.44 3.31 -8.20
N ILE A 199 -13.53 2.71 -7.42
CA ILE A 199 -13.38 1.27 -7.32
C ILE A 199 -14.56 0.73 -6.49
N ILE A 200 -15.51 0.02 -7.11
CA ILE A 200 -16.53 -0.78 -6.39
C ILE A 200 -16.01 -2.21 -6.26
N MET A 201 -15.91 -2.73 -5.04
CA MET A 201 -15.63 -4.15 -4.79
C MET A 201 -16.78 -4.78 -4.02
N ASP A 202 -17.23 -5.97 -4.47
CA ASP A 202 -18.24 -6.78 -3.77
C ASP A 202 -17.59 -7.73 -2.75
N GLU A 203 -18.44 -8.38 -1.94
CA GLU A 203 -18.13 -9.23 -0.79
C GLU A 203 -17.24 -10.46 -1.08
N THR A 204 -16.81 -10.70 -2.33
CA THR A 204 -15.95 -11.84 -2.73
C THR A 204 -14.74 -11.51 -3.63
N SER A 205 -14.38 -10.24 -3.78
CA SER A 205 -13.50 -9.77 -4.87
C SER A 205 -12.11 -10.43 -4.97
N GLN A 206 -11.83 -11.06 -6.14
CA GLN A 206 -10.52 -11.23 -6.77
C GLN A 206 -10.53 -10.36 -8.05
N PHE A 207 -9.46 -9.58 -8.25
CA PHE A 207 -9.45 -8.28 -8.95
C PHE A 207 -10.24 -8.18 -10.28
N ALA A 208 -11.31 -7.37 -10.27
CA ALA A 208 -11.99 -6.85 -11.46
C ALA A 208 -12.13 -5.32 -11.34
N VAL A 209 -11.47 -4.57 -12.22
CA VAL A 209 -11.63 -3.11 -12.25
C VAL A 209 -12.87 -2.78 -13.06
N LYS A 210 -13.94 -2.34 -12.40
CA LYS A 210 -15.11 -1.77 -13.06
C LYS A 210 -15.08 -0.25 -12.93
N LEU A 211 -14.80 0.42 -14.03
CA LEU A 211 -14.85 1.89 -14.14
C LEU A 211 -16.30 2.29 -14.40
N ILE A 212 -16.90 3.10 -13.52
CA ILE A 212 -18.18 3.76 -13.79
C ILE A 212 -17.95 5.26 -13.79
N ALA A 213 -17.92 5.87 -14.97
CA ALA A 213 -18.01 7.32 -15.11
C ALA A 213 -19.47 7.74 -14.84
N VAL A 214 -19.69 8.67 -13.91
CA VAL A 214 -21.00 9.28 -13.68
C VAL A 214 -20.97 10.65 -14.32
N GLY A 215 -21.70 10.79 -15.43
CA GLY A 215 -22.00 12.08 -16.07
C GLY A 215 -23.28 12.69 -15.52
#